data_AF-A0A165RVN6-F1
#
_entry.id   AF-A0A165RVN6-F1
#
_cell.length_a   1.000
_cell.length_b   1.000
_cell.length_c   1.000
_cell.angle_alpha   90.00
_cell.angle_beta   90.00
_cell.angle_gamma   90.00
#
_symmetry.space_group_name_H-M   'P 1'
#
loop_
_entity.id
_entity.type
_entity.pdbx_description
1 polymer ?
#
loop_
_entity_poly.entity_id
_entity_poly.type
_entity_poly.pdbx_seq_one_letter_code
_entity_poly.pdbx_strand_id
1 'polypeptide(L)'
;MPSHETTAWNVYAQQLLMEGHGYPLWDPRPTNRSPGAQIGDVGYIRNGGFIRLFNAMAAEDDPLNAQYGVPGNHNEFKKPDRALVLETPSAIMPGSICSKTIKQVGAKLEAQVCNVGASITFECVDDQGAVLVLEDPAHRQQLESRKMMNHLKQNHRDWYAFARDVVDLPCEKEDIVFVFGFVKTTQWAVASYVEGGRAAKFSFNGGYGSVNAGISAFTIVGNARPPTYRWGPEDRLTRAPTMPSNSRPRRAQASRQVESEAVFAEPHPDWEADQCVFLRYYKMKWKFFWPTVIKAGAGYDELPREQDDPSDGGRASIYDDASATDDGSVEQIPVQKVILSRCM
;
A
#
# COMPACT_ATOMS: atom_id res chain seq x y z
N MET A 1 -0.73 -22.19 20.42
CA MET A 1 -0.83 -20.90 19.73
C MET A 1 -0.39 -21.13 18.29
N PRO A 2 -1.21 -20.88 17.27
CA PRO A 2 -0.72 -20.96 15.90
C PRO A 2 0.34 -19.87 15.74
N SER A 3 1.55 -20.26 15.35
CA SER A 3 2.56 -19.32 14.87
C SER A 3 1.91 -18.47 13.78
N HIS A 4 1.95 -17.14 13.92
CA HIS A 4 1.64 -16.27 12.79
C HIS A 4 2.65 -16.63 11.69
N GLU A 5 2.24 -17.43 10.72
CA GLU A 5 3.03 -17.66 9.52
C GLU A 5 3.24 -16.30 8.86
N THR A 6 4.50 -15.87 8.84
CA THR A 6 4.89 -14.64 8.16
C THR A 6 4.68 -14.85 6.67
N THR A 7 3.80 -14.08 6.05
CA THR A 7 3.44 -14.24 4.64
C THR A 7 4.21 -13.27 3.75
N ALA A 8 4.37 -13.60 2.47
CA ALA A 8 5.10 -12.76 1.50
C ALA A 8 4.52 -11.35 1.40
N TRP A 9 3.20 -11.20 1.41
CA TRP A 9 2.56 -9.88 1.36
C TRP A 9 2.78 -9.07 2.65
N ASN A 10 2.85 -9.71 3.81
CA ASN A 10 3.13 -9.01 5.07
C ASN A 10 4.57 -8.50 5.10
N VAL A 11 5.54 -9.32 4.68
CA VAL A 11 6.94 -8.90 4.59
C VAL A 11 7.11 -7.83 3.54
N TYR A 12 6.55 -8.02 2.34
CA TYR A 12 6.54 -7.01 1.29
C TYR A 12 6.04 -5.67 1.80
N ALA A 13 4.90 -5.69 2.52
CA ALA A 13 4.33 -4.47 3.01
C ALA A 13 5.20 -3.79 4.08
N GLN A 14 5.68 -4.56 5.06
CA GLN A 14 6.56 -4.02 6.12
C GLN A 14 7.86 -3.45 5.56
N GLN A 15 8.46 -4.12 4.58
CA GLN A 15 9.75 -3.76 4.01
C GLN A 15 9.67 -2.52 3.12
N LEU A 16 8.59 -2.33 2.35
CA LEU A 16 8.43 -1.19 1.43
C LEU A 16 7.61 -0.03 2.01
N LEU A 17 6.95 -0.20 3.16
CA LEU A 17 6.18 0.87 3.79
C LEU A 17 7.06 2.10 4.11
N MET A 18 8.33 1.86 4.41
CA MET A 18 9.31 2.90 4.76
C MET A 18 9.66 3.83 3.60
N GLU A 19 9.29 3.47 2.36
CA GLU A 19 9.53 4.28 1.15
C GLU A 19 8.54 5.45 1.02
N GLY A 20 7.49 5.52 1.86
CA GLY A 20 6.67 6.72 2.04
C GLY A 20 5.68 7.04 0.90
N HIS A 21 5.50 6.14 -0.06
CA HIS A 21 4.54 6.30 -1.18
C HIS A 21 3.08 5.99 -0.80
N GLY A 22 2.86 5.30 0.32
CA GLY A 22 1.58 4.79 0.79
C GLY A 22 1.75 3.37 1.34
N TYR A 23 0.65 2.66 1.58
CA TYR A 23 0.69 1.24 1.89
C TYR A 23 0.98 0.43 0.61
N PRO A 24 2.14 -0.23 0.51
CA PRO A 24 2.47 -1.09 -0.63
C PRO A 24 1.50 -2.27 -0.77
N LEU A 25 0.95 -2.47 -1.97
CA LEU A 25 0.11 -3.62 -2.29
C LEU A 25 0.95 -4.70 -2.99
N TRP A 26 0.95 -5.90 -2.43
CA TRP A 26 1.57 -7.09 -3.02
C TRP A 26 0.80 -7.58 -4.26
N ASP A 27 -0.51 -7.34 -4.29
CA ASP A 27 -1.34 -7.57 -5.46
C ASP A 27 -1.96 -6.24 -5.93
N PRO A 28 -1.29 -5.55 -6.87
CA PRO A 28 -1.79 -4.30 -7.44
C PRO A 28 -3.04 -4.43 -8.32
N ARG A 29 -3.51 -5.63 -8.64
CA ARG A 29 -4.61 -5.81 -9.59
C ARG A 29 -5.91 -5.19 -9.07
N PRO A 30 -6.79 -4.74 -9.97
CA PRO A 30 -8.16 -4.39 -9.62
C PRO A 30 -8.92 -5.67 -9.23
N THR A 31 -8.81 -6.10 -7.96
CA THR A 31 -9.26 -7.42 -7.48
C THR A 31 -10.72 -7.74 -7.78
N ASN A 32 -11.60 -6.72 -7.81
CA ASN A 32 -13.02 -6.94 -8.08
C ASN A 32 -13.62 -6.10 -9.21
N ARG A 33 -13.11 -4.90 -9.54
CA ARG A 33 -13.63 -4.06 -10.65
C ARG A 33 -12.61 -3.06 -11.20
N SER A 34 -12.67 -2.82 -12.51
CA SER A 34 -12.17 -1.60 -13.15
C SER A 34 -12.93 -0.37 -12.59
N PRO A 35 -12.29 0.81 -12.43
CA PRO A 35 -10.92 1.18 -12.83
C PRO A 35 -9.86 0.98 -11.73
N GLY A 36 -9.95 -0.11 -10.93
CA GLY A 36 -9.09 -0.31 -9.76
C GLY A 36 -9.38 0.73 -8.66
N ALA A 37 -8.54 0.82 -7.62
CA ALA A 37 -8.79 1.66 -6.44
C ALA A 37 -9.10 3.13 -6.78
N GLN A 38 -10.09 3.74 -6.15
CA GLN A 38 -10.56 5.10 -6.36
C GLN A 38 -10.57 5.89 -5.04
N ILE A 39 -10.44 7.22 -5.14
CA ILE A 39 -10.67 8.09 -3.98
C ILE A 39 -12.13 7.93 -3.57
N GLY A 40 -12.37 7.77 -2.27
CA GLY A 40 -13.70 7.52 -1.74
C GLY A 40 -14.02 6.03 -1.56
N ASP A 41 -13.17 5.11 -2.01
CA ASP A 41 -13.42 3.69 -1.78
C ASP A 41 -13.41 3.35 -0.30
N VAL A 42 -14.42 2.60 0.13
CA VAL A 42 -14.46 1.90 1.40
C VAL A 42 -14.23 0.43 1.12
N GLY A 43 -13.27 -0.16 1.83
CA GLY A 43 -12.83 -1.51 1.52
C GLY A 43 -12.00 -2.13 2.62
N TYR A 44 -11.29 -3.19 2.27
CA TYR A 44 -10.36 -3.88 3.16
C TYR A 44 -9.18 -4.43 2.35
N ILE A 45 -8.10 -4.76 3.04
CA ILE A 45 -6.90 -5.36 2.44
C ILE A 45 -6.87 -6.82 2.85
N ARG A 46 -6.77 -7.72 1.86
CA ARG A 46 -6.66 -9.16 2.09
C ARG A 46 -5.64 -9.75 1.14
N ASN A 47 -4.76 -10.60 1.67
CA ASN A 47 -3.69 -11.27 0.90
C ASN A 47 -2.83 -10.28 0.09
N GLY A 48 -2.67 -9.06 0.61
CA GLY A 48 -1.87 -8.00 0.00
C GLY A 48 -2.51 -7.26 -1.17
N GLY A 49 -3.78 -7.51 -1.49
CA GLY A 49 -4.57 -6.74 -2.45
C GLY A 49 -5.67 -5.93 -1.75
N PHE A 50 -6.09 -4.84 -2.39
CA PHE A 50 -7.24 -4.05 -1.95
C PHE A 50 -8.53 -4.57 -2.58
N ILE A 51 -9.59 -4.66 -1.78
CA ILE A 51 -10.93 -5.08 -2.20
C ILE A 51 -11.92 -3.98 -1.84
N ARG A 52 -12.56 -3.39 -2.86
CA ARG A 52 -13.61 -2.39 -2.69
C ARG A 52 -14.91 -3.06 -2.21
N LEU A 53 -15.55 -2.50 -1.20
CA LEU A 53 -16.93 -2.81 -0.83
C LEU A 53 -17.90 -1.89 -1.58
N PHE A 54 -17.66 -0.59 -1.50
CA PHE A 54 -18.40 0.46 -2.19
C PHE A 54 -17.53 1.72 -2.26
N ASN A 55 -17.94 2.73 -3.00
CA ASN A 55 -17.34 4.05 -3.02
C ASN A 55 -18.28 5.06 -2.33
N ALA A 56 -17.80 5.64 -1.23
CA ALA A 56 -18.57 6.58 -0.43
C ALA A 56 -18.76 7.94 -1.10
N MET A 57 -18.00 8.25 -2.16
CA MET A 57 -18.13 9.49 -2.95
C MET A 57 -19.02 9.32 -4.18
N ALA A 58 -19.47 8.09 -4.45
CA ALA A 58 -20.34 7.77 -5.56
C ALA A 58 -21.80 7.61 -5.09
N ALA A 59 -22.72 7.88 -6.00
CA ALA A 59 -24.15 7.64 -5.79
C ALA A 59 -24.43 6.14 -5.62
N GLU A 60 -25.57 5.81 -5.01
CA GLU A 60 -25.97 4.41 -4.78
C GLU A 60 -26.09 3.60 -6.07
N ASP A 61 -26.56 4.23 -7.15
CA ASP A 61 -26.74 3.63 -8.47
C ASP A 61 -25.48 3.65 -9.35
N ASP A 62 -24.36 4.17 -8.84
CA ASP A 62 -23.10 4.22 -9.57
C ASP A 62 -22.53 2.80 -9.82
N PRO A 63 -21.93 2.53 -10.99
CA PRO A 63 -21.28 1.25 -11.28
C PRO A 63 -20.25 0.77 -10.25
N LEU A 64 -19.60 1.69 -9.51
CA LEU A 64 -18.68 1.40 -8.42
C LEU A 64 -19.38 0.74 -7.21
N ASN A 65 -20.68 1.00 -7.04
CA ASN A 65 -21.51 0.51 -5.93
C ASN A 65 -22.40 -0.68 -6.34
N ALA A 66 -22.45 -1.03 -7.64
CA ALA A 66 -23.36 -2.04 -8.16
C ALA A 66 -23.13 -3.49 -7.65
N GLN A 67 -21.98 -3.82 -7.05
CA GLN A 67 -21.71 -5.20 -6.61
C GLN A 67 -22.45 -5.60 -5.34
N TYR A 68 -22.29 -4.77 -4.32
CA TYR A 68 -22.79 -5.04 -2.97
C TYR A 68 -23.84 -3.99 -2.54
N GLY A 69 -24.07 -2.97 -3.37
CA GLY A 69 -24.81 -1.78 -3.00
C GLY A 69 -23.99 -0.89 -2.06
N VAL A 70 -24.71 -0.16 -1.22
CA VAL A 70 -24.15 0.73 -0.20
C VAL A 70 -24.79 0.40 1.16
N PRO A 71 -24.20 0.84 2.29
CA PRO A 71 -24.85 0.74 3.60
C PRO A 71 -26.24 1.38 3.59
N GLY A 72 -27.21 0.83 4.32
CA GLY A 72 -28.61 1.28 4.24
C GLY A 72 -28.86 2.74 4.62
N ASN A 73 -27.94 3.38 5.35
CA ASN A 73 -27.95 4.80 5.69
C ASN A 73 -26.86 5.58 4.94
N HIS A 74 -26.50 5.13 3.73
CA HIS A 74 -25.44 5.73 2.92
C HIS A 74 -25.64 7.23 2.77
N ASN A 75 -24.66 7.97 3.24
CA ASN A 75 -24.57 9.40 3.06
C ASN A 75 -23.33 9.68 2.23
N GLU A 76 -23.52 10.07 0.97
CA GLU A 76 -22.44 10.34 0.05
C GLU A 76 -21.47 11.41 0.60
N PHE A 77 -20.18 11.10 0.62
CA PHE A 77 -19.15 12.08 0.93
C PHE A 77 -18.99 13.08 -0.22
N LYS A 78 -19.50 14.29 0.01
CA LYS A 78 -19.28 15.41 -0.90
C LYS A 78 -17.96 16.09 -0.58
N LYS A 79 -17.01 16.03 -1.52
CA LYS A 79 -15.74 16.76 -1.41
C LYS A 79 -16.02 18.26 -1.20
N PRO A 80 -15.34 18.94 -0.27
CA PRO A 80 -15.48 20.40 -0.14
C PRO A 80 -15.09 21.11 -1.43
N ASP A 81 -15.76 22.22 -1.78
CA ASP A 81 -15.48 22.98 -3.00
C ASP A 81 -14.01 23.43 -3.12
N ARG A 82 -13.40 23.78 -1.99
CA ARG A 82 -11.99 24.20 -1.92
C ARG A 82 -10.99 23.04 -1.85
N ALA A 83 -11.47 21.80 -1.66
CA ALA A 83 -10.59 20.65 -1.62
C ALA A 83 -10.28 20.19 -3.05
N LEU A 84 -8.99 20.10 -3.36
CA LEU A 84 -8.51 19.71 -4.67
C LEU A 84 -8.02 18.26 -4.60
N VAL A 85 -8.38 17.47 -5.61
CA VAL A 85 -7.70 16.23 -5.89
C VAL A 85 -6.36 16.61 -6.50
N LEU A 86 -5.28 16.27 -5.79
CA LEU A 86 -3.92 16.49 -6.26
C LEU A 86 -3.52 15.34 -7.16
N GLU A 87 -3.21 15.66 -8.41
CA GLU A 87 -2.67 14.71 -9.37
C GLU A 87 -1.16 14.95 -9.48
N THR A 88 -0.37 13.89 -9.33
CA THR A 88 1.07 13.91 -9.58
C THR A 88 1.36 12.86 -10.64
N PRO A 89 1.36 13.24 -11.93
CA PRO A 89 1.80 12.35 -13.00
C PRO A 89 3.24 11.91 -12.75
N SER A 90 3.55 10.64 -13.06
CA SER A 90 4.91 10.09 -12.91
C SER A 90 5.51 10.32 -11.52
N ALA A 91 4.69 10.20 -10.48
CA ALA A 91 5.11 10.33 -9.09
C ALA A 91 6.19 9.33 -8.71
N ILE A 92 6.24 8.19 -9.41
CA ILE A 92 7.34 7.21 -9.36
C ILE A 92 7.75 6.95 -10.80
N MET A 93 9.04 7.11 -11.10
CA MET A 93 9.60 6.82 -12.42
C MET A 93 9.79 5.30 -12.61
N PRO A 94 9.84 4.82 -13.86
CA PRO A 94 10.26 3.45 -14.16
C PRO A 94 11.57 3.07 -13.45
N GLY A 95 11.66 1.81 -13.03
CA GLY A 95 12.80 1.29 -12.26
C GLY A 95 12.35 0.38 -11.13
N SER A 96 13.19 0.26 -10.09
CA SER A 96 12.89 -0.59 -8.94
C SER A 96 12.90 0.18 -7.64
N ILE A 97 11.91 -0.10 -6.78
CA ILE A 97 11.90 0.26 -5.37
C ILE A 97 12.31 -0.98 -4.58
N CYS A 98 13.37 -0.86 -3.79
CA CYS A 98 13.96 -1.96 -3.04
C CYS A 98 13.89 -1.66 -1.55
N SER A 99 13.63 -2.68 -0.73
CA SER A 99 13.86 -2.56 0.70
C SER A 99 15.34 -2.34 1.00
N LYS A 100 15.67 -1.82 2.19
CA LYS A 100 17.06 -1.59 2.62
C LYS A 100 17.95 -2.84 2.60
N THR A 101 17.32 -4.02 2.62
CA THR A 101 17.97 -5.34 2.60
C THR A 101 18.11 -5.92 1.20
N ILE A 102 17.69 -5.22 0.15
CA ILE A 102 17.92 -5.59 -1.24
C ILE A 102 18.89 -4.63 -1.89
N LYS A 103 19.91 -5.17 -2.54
CA LYS A 103 20.82 -4.44 -3.42
C LYS A 103 20.53 -4.82 -4.86
N GLN A 104 20.40 -3.84 -5.74
CA GLN A 104 20.47 -4.09 -7.17
C GLN A 104 21.94 -4.34 -7.55
N VAL A 105 22.21 -5.42 -8.29
CA VAL A 105 23.56 -5.86 -8.65
C VAL A 105 23.61 -6.12 -10.15
N GLY A 106 24.62 -5.59 -10.86
CA GLY A 106 24.78 -5.83 -12.29
C GLY A 106 23.89 -4.98 -13.22
N ALA A 107 24.27 -5.02 -14.51
CA ALA A 107 24.05 -4.03 -15.58
C ALA A 107 24.66 -2.65 -15.26
N LYS A 108 25.59 -2.18 -16.11
CA LYS A 108 26.37 -0.93 -15.96
C LYS A 108 25.56 0.15 -15.26
N LEU A 109 26.07 0.62 -14.12
CA LEU A 109 25.51 1.64 -13.24
C LEU A 109 25.25 3.02 -13.89
N GLU A 110 25.41 3.14 -15.22
CA GLU A 110 25.39 4.41 -15.97
C GLU A 110 24.66 4.34 -17.32
N ALA A 111 24.01 3.23 -17.68
CA ALA A 111 23.14 3.20 -18.86
C ALA A 111 21.69 3.05 -18.39
N GLN A 112 20.90 4.10 -18.61
CA GLN A 112 19.45 4.09 -18.44
C GLN A 112 18.88 2.78 -19.00
N VAL A 113 17.99 2.18 -18.21
CA VAL A 113 17.35 0.88 -18.43
C VAL A 113 16.45 0.94 -19.67
N CYS A 114 17.03 0.89 -20.88
CA CYS A 114 16.31 1.00 -22.15
C CYS A 114 16.76 -0.05 -23.19
N ASN A 115 17.31 -1.20 -22.75
CA ASN A 115 17.68 -2.26 -23.69
C ASN A 115 16.65 -3.40 -23.67
N VAL A 116 16.24 -3.81 -24.88
CA VAL A 116 15.47 -5.04 -25.12
C VAL A 116 16.28 -6.24 -24.61
N GLY A 117 15.72 -7.01 -23.67
CA GLY A 117 16.40 -8.14 -23.03
C GLY A 117 17.26 -7.77 -21.81
N ALA A 118 17.08 -6.58 -21.23
CA ALA A 118 17.75 -6.21 -19.99
C ALA A 118 17.20 -7.01 -18.80
N SER A 119 18.11 -7.66 -18.08
CA SER A 119 17.84 -8.34 -16.82
C SER A 119 18.25 -7.44 -15.67
N ILE A 120 17.32 -7.11 -14.76
CA ILE A 120 17.66 -6.44 -13.51
C ILE A 120 17.88 -7.51 -12.45
N THR A 121 19.10 -7.58 -11.91
CA THR A 121 19.45 -8.56 -10.87
C THR A 121 19.50 -7.89 -9.51
N PHE A 122 19.00 -8.60 -8.52
CA PHE A 122 18.89 -8.20 -7.13
C PHE A 122 19.60 -9.22 -6.25
N GLU A 123 20.19 -8.75 -5.16
CA GLU A 123 20.78 -9.55 -4.10
C GLU A 123 20.16 -9.15 -2.77
N CYS A 124 19.60 -10.11 -2.06
CA CYS A 124 19.13 -9.89 -0.71
C CYS A 124 20.31 -10.09 0.26
N VAL A 125 20.60 -9.07 1.07
CA VAL A 125 21.74 -9.07 2.01
C VAL A 125 21.33 -9.46 3.43
N ASP A 126 20.04 -9.73 3.66
CA ASP A 126 19.52 -10.20 4.94
C ASP A 126 18.49 -11.32 4.74
N ASP A 127 17.90 -11.82 5.82
CA ASP A 127 16.95 -12.94 5.76
C ASP A 127 15.63 -12.58 5.04
N GLN A 128 15.21 -11.32 5.16
CA GLN A 128 14.01 -10.77 4.52
C GLN A 128 14.35 -9.63 3.57
N GLY A 129 13.54 -9.50 2.52
CA GLY A 129 13.63 -8.37 1.59
C GLY A 129 12.45 -8.30 0.66
N ALA A 130 12.27 -7.14 0.04
CA ALA A 130 11.17 -6.88 -0.88
C ALA A 130 11.61 -5.97 -2.03
N VAL A 131 11.03 -6.21 -3.21
CA VAL A 131 11.27 -5.41 -4.42
C VAL A 131 9.94 -5.17 -5.13
N LEU A 132 9.74 -3.94 -5.58
CA LEU A 132 8.77 -3.56 -6.59
C LEU A 132 9.55 -3.10 -7.83
N VAL A 133 9.21 -3.62 -9.01
CA VAL A 133 9.73 -3.18 -10.30
C VAL A 133 8.59 -2.61 -11.12
N LEU A 134 8.82 -1.42 -11.68
CA LEU A 134 7.90 -0.69 -12.54
C LEU A 134 8.54 -0.51 -13.91
N GLU A 135 7.80 -0.87 -14.94
CA GLU A 135 8.21 -0.63 -16.33
C GLU A 135 7.73 0.72 -16.84
N ASP A 136 6.50 1.08 -16.49
CA ASP A 136 5.89 2.36 -16.81
C ASP A 136 5.84 3.27 -15.56
N PRO A 137 5.81 4.60 -15.75
CA PRO A 137 5.65 5.53 -14.63
C PRO A 137 4.40 5.21 -13.80
N ALA A 138 4.46 5.46 -12.49
CA ALA A 138 3.30 5.37 -11.63
C ALA A 138 2.77 6.75 -11.26
N HIS A 139 1.47 6.94 -11.45
CA HIS A 139 0.76 8.20 -11.26
C HIS A 139 0.06 8.21 -9.90
N ARG A 140 0.17 9.32 -9.18
CA ARG A 140 -0.47 9.49 -7.86
C ARG A 140 -1.66 10.41 -7.96
N GLN A 141 -2.77 10.01 -7.33
CA GLN A 141 -3.91 10.89 -7.06
C GLN A 141 -4.25 10.84 -5.57
N GLN A 142 -4.55 11.98 -4.96
CA GLN A 142 -4.91 12.04 -3.55
C GLN A 142 -5.79 13.25 -3.20
N LEU A 143 -6.66 13.06 -2.22
CA LEU A 143 -7.53 14.06 -1.63
C LEU A 143 -7.31 14.09 -0.11
N GLU A 144 -6.35 14.90 0.34
CA GLU A 144 -6.13 15.07 1.78
C GLU A 144 -7.21 15.97 2.37
N SER A 145 -8.07 15.40 3.21
CA SER A 145 -9.25 16.10 3.73
C SER A 145 -9.59 15.66 5.14
N ARG A 146 -9.52 16.60 6.09
CA ARG A 146 -10.04 16.39 7.45
C ARG A 146 -11.52 15.97 7.44
N LYS A 147 -12.30 16.40 6.44
CA LYS A 147 -13.70 15.98 6.33
C LYS A 147 -13.83 14.51 5.96
N MET A 148 -12.91 13.94 5.19
CA MET A 148 -12.90 12.48 4.92
C MET A 148 -12.65 11.70 6.21
N MET A 149 -11.72 12.14 7.06
CA MET A 149 -11.48 11.52 8.37
C MET A 149 -12.72 11.57 9.25
N ASN A 150 -13.41 12.72 9.30
CA ASN A 150 -14.66 12.86 10.06
C ASN A 150 -15.76 11.97 9.50
N HIS A 151 -15.84 11.85 8.17
CA HIS A 151 -16.80 11.00 7.51
C HIS A 151 -16.57 9.52 7.82
N LEU A 152 -15.31 9.05 7.82
CA LEU A 152 -14.97 7.72 8.32
C LEU A 152 -15.45 7.54 9.76
N LYS A 153 -15.11 8.45 10.69
CA LYS A 153 -15.51 8.33 12.11
C LYS A 153 -17.02 8.22 12.29
N GLN A 154 -17.79 9.00 11.54
CA GLN A 154 -19.24 9.06 11.66
C GLN A 154 -19.94 7.81 11.13
N ASN A 155 -19.39 7.19 10.09
CA ASN A 155 -20.05 6.08 9.39
C ASN A 155 -19.38 4.73 9.63
N HIS A 156 -18.22 4.68 10.31
CA HIS A 156 -17.43 3.44 10.47
C HIS A 156 -18.23 2.29 11.06
N ARG A 157 -19.08 2.56 12.05
CA ARG A 157 -19.97 1.55 12.65
C ARG A 157 -20.88 0.90 11.61
N ASP A 158 -21.48 1.70 10.74
CA ASP A 158 -22.42 1.24 9.72
C ASP A 158 -21.70 0.59 8.54
N TRP A 159 -20.51 1.08 8.18
CA TRP A 159 -19.66 0.46 7.17
C TRP A 159 -19.17 -0.93 7.62
N TYR A 160 -18.81 -1.06 8.90
CA TYR A 160 -18.46 -2.35 9.50
C TYR A 160 -19.66 -3.29 9.56
N ALA A 161 -20.83 -2.82 10.00
CA ALA A 161 -22.05 -3.62 10.00
C ALA A 161 -22.45 -4.07 8.59
N PHE A 162 -22.34 -3.19 7.59
CA PHE A 162 -22.55 -3.52 6.19
C PHE A 162 -21.59 -4.63 5.72
N ALA A 163 -20.29 -4.47 5.96
CA ALA A 163 -19.29 -5.46 5.58
C ALA A 163 -19.55 -6.84 6.22
N ARG A 164 -19.91 -6.86 7.51
CA ARG A 164 -20.12 -8.10 8.27
C ARG A 164 -21.48 -8.74 8.00
N ASP A 165 -22.56 -7.96 8.07
CA ASP A 165 -23.94 -8.48 8.13
C ASP A 165 -24.59 -8.58 6.76
N VAL A 166 -24.20 -7.73 5.81
CA VAL A 166 -24.78 -7.69 4.46
C VAL A 166 -23.88 -8.37 3.44
N VAL A 167 -22.58 -8.04 3.47
CA VAL A 167 -21.59 -8.63 2.55
C VAL A 167 -21.07 -9.98 3.09
N ASP A 168 -21.39 -10.35 4.32
CA ASP A 168 -21.00 -11.61 4.99
C ASP A 168 -19.47 -11.81 5.05
N LEU A 169 -18.74 -10.74 5.39
CA LEU A 169 -17.28 -10.79 5.46
C LEU A 169 -16.78 -11.12 6.87
N PRO A 170 -15.85 -12.09 7.00
CA PRO A 170 -15.11 -12.30 8.23
C PRO A 170 -13.99 -11.25 8.34
N CYS A 171 -14.36 -10.05 8.79
CA CYS A 171 -13.46 -8.92 9.03
C CYS A 171 -13.65 -8.34 10.44
N GLU A 172 -12.58 -7.73 10.96
CA GLU A 172 -12.59 -6.95 12.20
C GLU A 172 -12.96 -5.49 11.92
N LYS A 173 -13.27 -4.73 12.98
CA LYS A 173 -13.61 -3.31 12.87
C LYS A 173 -12.47 -2.52 12.23
N GLU A 174 -11.25 -2.87 12.58
CA GLU A 174 -10.01 -2.23 12.17
C GLU A 174 -9.60 -2.55 10.73
N ASP A 175 -10.24 -3.53 10.09
CA ASP A 175 -9.95 -3.93 8.71
C ASP A 175 -10.56 -2.98 7.68
N ILE A 176 -11.57 -2.21 8.09
CA ILE A 176 -12.23 -1.23 7.21
C ILE A 176 -11.32 -0.04 6.97
N VAL A 177 -11.02 0.22 5.71
CA VAL A 177 -10.20 1.34 5.25
C VAL A 177 -11.01 2.28 4.36
N PHE A 178 -10.70 3.58 4.44
CA PHE A 178 -11.28 4.61 3.59
C PHE A 178 -10.19 5.27 2.75
N VAL A 179 -10.24 5.03 1.44
CA VAL A 179 -9.22 5.44 0.48
C VAL A 179 -9.32 6.93 0.20
N PHE A 180 -8.23 7.65 0.47
CA PHE A 180 -8.10 9.07 0.13
C PHE A 180 -7.08 9.29 -1.00
N GLY A 181 -6.37 8.26 -1.44
CA GLY A 181 -5.47 8.35 -2.58
C GLY A 181 -4.84 7.02 -2.95
N PHE A 182 -4.09 7.02 -4.03
CA PHE A 182 -3.41 5.85 -4.56
C PHE A 182 -2.26 6.25 -5.47
N VAL A 183 -1.39 5.28 -5.76
CA VAL A 183 -0.39 5.31 -6.82
C VAL A 183 -0.65 4.13 -7.73
N LYS A 184 -0.85 4.40 -9.03
CA LYS A 184 -1.16 3.38 -10.03
C LYS A 184 -0.19 3.38 -11.18
N THR A 185 0.05 2.20 -11.74
CA THR A 185 0.84 1.97 -12.95
C THR A 185 0.05 1.06 -13.90
N THR A 186 0.59 0.81 -15.08
CA THR A 186 0.10 -0.15 -16.06
C THR A 186 0.68 -1.54 -15.85
N GLN A 187 1.95 -1.64 -15.42
CA GLN A 187 2.72 -2.88 -15.34
C GLN A 187 3.61 -2.91 -14.10
N TRP A 188 3.73 -4.08 -13.48
CA TRP A 188 4.46 -4.22 -12.22
C TRP A 188 5.03 -5.63 -12.07
N ALA A 189 6.11 -5.75 -11.28
CA ALA A 189 6.53 -7.01 -10.69
C ALA A 189 6.94 -6.81 -9.24
N VAL A 190 6.66 -7.81 -8.41
CA VAL A 190 7.00 -7.81 -6.99
C VAL A 190 7.72 -9.08 -6.62
N ALA A 191 8.66 -8.97 -5.68
CA ALA A 191 9.29 -10.12 -5.04
C ALA A 191 9.40 -9.88 -3.54
N SER A 192 9.29 -10.94 -2.75
CA SER A 192 9.54 -10.90 -1.31
C SER A 192 10.17 -12.21 -0.81
N TYR A 193 11.24 -12.06 -0.04
CA TYR A 193 11.81 -13.12 0.79
C TYR A 193 11.20 -13.04 2.18
N VAL A 194 10.53 -14.11 2.59
CA VAL A 194 9.97 -14.28 3.95
C VAL A 194 11.04 -14.75 4.93
N GLU A 195 11.92 -15.63 4.45
CA GLU A 195 13.05 -16.23 5.16
C GLU A 195 14.07 -16.73 4.14
N GLY A 196 15.32 -16.94 4.55
CA GLY A 196 16.37 -17.52 3.74
C GLY A 196 16.86 -16.62 2.60
N GLY A 197 16.60 -15.31 2.66
CA GLY A 197 17.00 -14.34 1.64
C GLY A 197 18.51 -14.07 1.59
N ARG A 198 19.27 -14.37 2.64
CA ARG A 198 20.65 -13.90 2.76
C ARG A 198 21.54 -14.43 1.63
N ALA A 199 22.19 -13.51 0.93
CA ALA A 199 23.00 -13.74 -0.27
C ALA A 199 22.25 -14.35 -1.46
N ALA A 200 20.91 -14.43 -1.39
CA ALA A 200 20.10 -14.93 -2.48
C ALA A 200 20.02 -13.90 -3.60
N LYS A 201 20.24 -14.36 -4.82
CA LYS A 201 20.24 -13.52 -6.02
C LYS A 201 19.13 -13.94 -6.97
N PHE A 202 18.45 -12.97 -7.53
CA PHE A 202 17.37 -13.20 -8.48
C PHE A 202 17.27 -12.06 -9.48
N SER A 203 16.62 -12.31 -10.61
CA SER A 203 16.45 -11.30 -11.65
C SER A 203 15.06 -11.31 -12.23
N PHE A 204 14.55 -10.11 -12.53
CA PHE A 204 13.43 -9.93 -13.42
C PHE A 204 13.95 -9.63 -14.82
N ASN A 205 13.38 -10.31 -15.82
CA ASN A 205 13.72 -10.15 -17.21
C ASN A 205 12.50 -9.56 -17.94
N GLY A 206 12.74 -8.51 -18.72
CA GLY A 206 11.75 -7.84 -19.54
C GLY A 206 12.44 -7.09 -20.67
N GLY A 207 11.73 -6.86 -21.77
CA GLY A 207 12.18 -5.84 -22.72
C GLY A 207 11.91 -4.48 -22.09
N TYR A 208 12.89 -3.59 -22.08
CA TYR A 208 12.64 -2.19 -21.73
C TYR A 208 12.71 -1.38 -23.04
N GLY A 209 11.70 -0.55 -23.31
CA GLY A 209 11.73 0.41 -24.42
C GLY A 209 11.11 -0.05 -25.75
N SER A 210 10.25 -1.07 -25.77
CA SER A 210 9.39 -1.37 -26.93
C SER A 210 7.92 -1.33 -26.54
N VAL A 211 7.06 -0.93 -27.49
CA VAL A 211 5.62 -0.69 -27.31
C VAL A 211 4.84 -1.93 -26.82
N ASN A 212 5.44 -3.12 -26.84
CA ASN A 212 4.85 -4.38 -26.35
C ASN A 212 5.72 -5.09 -25.31
N ALA A 213 6.64 -4.37 -24.68
CA ALA A 213 7.55 -4.97 -23.72
C ALA A 213 6.89 -4.98 -22.31
N GLY A 214 7.19 -6.05 -21.59
CA GLY A 214 6.58 -6.38 -20.31
C GLY A 214 7.54 -7.24 -19.50
N ILE A 215 7.48 -7.12 -18.17
CA ILE A 215 8.15 -8.06 -17.26
C ILE A 215 7.54 -9.46 -17.51
N SER A 216 8.36 -10.37 -18.02
CA SER A 216 7.87 -11.62 -18.62
C SER A 216 8.60 -12.87 -18.14
N ALA A 217 9.72 -12.72 -17.42
CA ALA A 217 10.39 -13.87 -16.82
C ALA A 217 11.12 -13.54 -15.52
N PHE A 218 11.31 -14.57 -14.70
CA PHE A 218 12.03 -14.54 -13.44
C PHE A 218 13.13 -15.61 -13.44
N THR A 219 14.31 -15.28 -12.92
CA THR A 219 15.44 -16.20 -12.83
C THR A 219 16.08 -16.15 -11.46
N ILE A 220 16.37 -17.33 -10.89
CA ILE A 220 17.22 -17.44 -9.71
C ILE A 220 18.68 -17.49 -10.17
N VAL A 221 19.56 -16.77 -9.49
CA VAL A 221 20.99 -16.82 -9.75
C VAL A 221 21.66 -17.69 -8.69
N GLY A 222 22.24 -18.80 -9.12
CA GLY A 222 22.87 -19.79 -8.23
C GLY A 222 21.86 -20.75 -7.60
N ASN A 223 22.21 -21.30 -6.42
CA ASN A 223 21.46 -22.39 -5.77
C ASN A 223 20.54 -21.89 -4.63
N ALA A 224 20.15 -20.61 -4.64
CA ALA A 224 19.26 -20.06 -3.63
C ALA A 224 17.81 -20.55 -3.83
N ARG A 225 16.99 -20.51 -2.77
CA ARG A 225 15.54 -20.68 -2.92
C ARG A 225 14.97 -19.41 -3.59
N PRO A 226 13.98 -19.52 -4.49
CA PRO A 226 13.34 -18.34 -5.04
C PRO A 226 12.61 -17.57 -3.93
N PRO A 227 12.53 -16.23 -4.03
CA PRO A 227 11.55 -15.47 -3.27
C PRO A 227 10.15 -15.86 -3.76
N THR A 228 9.14 -15.52 -2.98
CA THR A 228 7.80 -15.44 -3.58
C THR A 228 7.80 -14.24 -4.53
N TYR A 229 7.22 -14.36 -5.71
CA TYR A 229 7.15 -13.27 -6.69
C TYR A 229 5.83 -13.29 -7.46
N ARG A 230 5.49 -12.14 -8.04
CA ARG A 230 4.36 -11.95 -8.97
C ARG A 230 4.71 -10.85 -9.97
N TRP A 231 4.01 -10.82 -11.09
CA TRP A 231 4.03 -9.71 -12.03
C TRP A 231 2.68 -9.61 -12.70
N GLY A 232 2.35 -8.47 -13.27
CA GLY A 232 1.10 -8.30 -13.96
C GLY A 232 0.99 -6.98 -14.70
N PRO A 233 -0.11 -6.78 -15.43
CA PRO A 233 -1.26 -7.69 -15.55
C PRO A 233 -1.04 -8.80 -16.60
N GLU A 234 -1.15 -10.08 -16.21
CA GLU A 234 -0.89 -11.23 -17.08
C GLU A 234 -1.87 -11.34 -18.27
N ASP A 235 -3.12 -10.94 -18.08
CA ASP A 235 -4.17 -10.96 -19.12
C ASP A 235 -3.85 -10.03 -20.29
N ARG A 236 -3.08 -8.96 -20.05
CA ARG A 236 -2.69 -8.02 -21.10
C ARG A 236 -1.42 -8.48 -21.84
N LEU A 237 -0.50 -9.12 -21.11
CA LEU A 237 0.73 -9.68 -21.67
C LEU A 237 0.47 -10.85 -22.64
N THR A 238 -0.60 -11.61 -22.43
CA THR A 238 -0.98 -12.74 -23.31
C THR A 238 -1.68 -12.31 -24.61
N ARG A 239 -2.17 -11.07 -24.69
CA ARG A 239 -3.00 -10.57 -25.80
C ARG A 239 -2.22 -9.68 -26.80
N ALA A 240 -0.92 -9.43 -26.55
CA ALA A 240 -0.08 -8.72 -27.49
C ALA A 240 0.02 -9.50 -28.82
N PRO A 241 -0.31 -8.88 -29.97
CA PRO A 241 -0.27 -9.59 -31.24
C PRO A 241 1.17 -10.01 -31.56
N THR A 242 1.43 -11.31 -31.62
CA THR A 242 2.61 -11.87 -32.28
C THR A 242 2.58 -11.43 -33.74
N MET A 243 3.32 -10.38 -34.07
CA MET A 243 3.59 -10.04 -35.46
C MET A 243 4.38 -11.19 -36.10
N PRO A 244 3.95 -11.74 -37.25
CA PRO A 244 4.72 -12.77 -37.92
C PRO A 244 6.06 -12.19 -38.35
N SER A 245 7.15 -12.79 -37.86
CA SER A 245 8.52 -12.51 -38.31
C SER A 245 8.68 -12.93 -39.77
N ASN A 246 8.37 -12.01 -40.69
CA ASN A 246 8.77 -12.11 -42.08
C ASN A 246 9.84 -11.06 -42.37
N SER A 247 11.06 -11.32 -41.89
CA SER A 247 12.24 -10.60 -42.37
C SER A 247 13.36 -11.60 -42.68
N ARG A 248 13.49 -11.89 -43.99
CA ARG A 248 14.69 -12.53 -44.55
C ARG A 248 15.93 -11.67 -44.21
N PRO A 249 17.08 -12.27 -43.90
CA PRO A 249 18.27 -11.50 -43.54
C PRO A 249 18.85 -10.82 -44.78
N ARG A 250 18.77 -9.49 -44.84
CA ARG A 250 19.46 -8.68 -45.85
C ARG A 250 20.79 -8.19 -45.28
N ARG A 251 21.87 -8.70 -45.86
CA ARG A 251 23.28 -8.37 -45.56
C ARG A 251 23.62 -6.96 -46.06
N ALA A 252 24.10 -6.07 -45.19
CA ALA A 252 25.04 -4.95 -45.45
C ALA A 252 25.31 -4.22 -44.12
N GLN A 253 26.52 -4.28 -43.55
CA GLN A 253 27.68 -3.38 -43.75
C GLN A 253 27.68 -2.15 -42.81
N ALA A 254 28.88 -1.88 -42.30
CA ALA A 254 29.18 -1.10 -41.10
C ALA A 254 29.07 0.43 -41.25
N SER A 255 29.08 1.07 -40.06
CA SER A 255 29.43 2.46 -39.73
C SER A 255 28.37 3.56 -39.89
N ARG A 256 27.83 4.00 -38.76
CA ARG A 256 27.82 5.40 -38.33
C ARG A 256 27.46 5.49 -36.85
N GLN A 257 28.34 6.11 -36.06
CA GLN A 257 28.02 6.60 -34.73
C GLN A 257 26.95 7.69 -34.89
N VAL A 258 25.77 7.44 -34.34
CA VAL A 258 24.74 8.45 -34.13
C VAL A 258 24.65 8.61 -32.62
N GLU A 259 24.90 9.84 -32.16
CA GLU A 259 24.68 10.24 -30.78
C GLU A 259 23.23 9.94 -30.41
N SER A 260 23.07 9.04 -29.44
CA SER A 260 21.78 8.59 -28.94
C SER A 260 21.26 9.63 -27.95
N GLU A 261 20.42 10.55 -28.42
CA GLU A 261 19.49 11.25 -27.54
C GLU A 261 18.64 10.20 -26.81
N ALA A 262 18.55 10.31 -25.48
CA ALA A 262 17.74 9.43 -24.66
C ALA A 262 16.26 9.65 -25.01
N VAL A 263 15.75 8.82 -25.91
CA VAL A 263 14.31 8.73 -26.19
C VAL A 263 13.68 8.04 -24.99
N PHE A 264 13.04 8.81 -24.14
CA PHE A 264 12.14 8.28 -23.11
C PHE A 264 11.10 7.41 -23.81
N ALA A 265 10.92 6.17 -23.36
CA ALA A 265 9.88 5.30 -23.90
C ALA A 265 8.52 5.98 -23.67
N GLU A 266 7.80 6.26 -24.76
CA GLU A 266 6.41 6.68 -24.71
C GLU A 266 5.58 5.55 -24.05
N PRO A 267 4.67 5.88 -23.12
CA PRO A 267 3.84 4.88 -22.44
C PRO A 267 3.07 4.03 -23.46
N HIS A 268 2.85 2.74 -23.17
CA HIS A 268 2.07 1.85 -24.04
C HIS A 268 0.71 2.51 -24.32
N PRO A 269 0.40 2.90 -25.58
CA PRO A 269 -0.66 3.86 -25.89
C PRO A 269 -2.10 3.39 -25.59
N ASP A 270 -2.27 2.16 -25.12
CA ASP A 270 -3.58 1.52 -24.93
C ASP A 270 -3.83 1.00 -23.51
N TRP A 271 -2.83 0.99 -22.62
CA TRP A 271 -2.99 0.39 -21.29
C TRP A 271 -3.33 1.47 -20.27
N GLU A 272 -4.52 1.36 -19.67
CA GLU A 272 -4.90 2.22 -18.55
C GLU A 272 -4.07 1.87 -17.31
N ALA A 273 -3.61 2.90 -16.59
CA ALA A 273 -2.91 2.78 -15.33
C ALA A 273 -3.89 2.45 -14.19
N ASP A 274 -4.35 1.20 -14.14
CA ASP A 274 -5.35 0.70 -13.17
C ASP A 274 -4.74 -0.19 -12.06
N GLN A 275 -3.44 -0.52 -12.16
CA GLN A 275 -2.74 -1.37 -11.20
C GLN A 275 -2.25 -0.55 -10.00
N CYS A 276 -2.87 -0.69 -8.83
CA CYS A 276 -2.56 0.09 -7.64
C CYS A 276 -1.38 -0.47 -6.85
N VAL A 277 -0.20 0.13 -6.98
CA VAL A 277 1.03 -0.33 -6.30
C VAL A 277 1.18 0.23 -4.88
N PHE A 278 0.62 1.41 -4.61
CA PHE A 278 0.52 1.96 -3.26
C PHE A 278 -0.86 2.54 -2.99
N LEU A 279 -1.45 2.17 -1.85
CA LEU A 279 -2.75 2.66 -1.40
C LEU A 279 -2.59 3.69 -0.29
N ARG A 280 -3.37 4.76 -0.31
CA ARG A 280 -3.43 5.75 0.76
C ARG A 280 -4.82 5.75 1.37
N TYR A 281 -4.91 5.41 2.64
CA TYR A 281 -6.18 5.27 3.33
C TYR A 281 -6.13 5.75 4.79
N TYR A 282 -7.32 6.06 5.30
CA TYR A 282 -7.59 6.21 6.72
C TYR A 282 -8.18 4.92 7.28
N LYS A 283 -7.82 4.55 8.50
CA LYS A 283 -8.48 3.46 9.24
C LYS A 283 -8.72 3.84 10.70
N MET A 284 -9.75 3.27 11.30
CA MET A 284 -10.00 3.38 12.74
C MET A 284 -9.05 2.44 13.50
N LYS A 285 -8.50 2.92 14.61
CA LYS A 285 -7.79 2.12 15.61
C LYS A 285 -8.43 2.36 16.97
N TRP A 286 -8.70 1.25 17.65
CA TRP A 286 -9.30 1.24 18.98
C TRP A 286 -8.20 0.92 20.00
N LYS A 287 -8.10 1.73 21.05
CA LYS A 287 -7.20 1.41 22.16
C LYS A 287 -7.90 0.42 23.06
N PHE A 288 -7.38 -0.81 23.11
CA PHE A 288 -7.84 -1.76 24.11
C PHE A 288 -7.24 -1.34 25.47
N PHE A 289 -8.01 -0.60 26.27
CA PHE A 289 -7.67 -0.35 27.67
C PHE A 289 -7.80 -1.66 28.44
N TRP A 290 -6.67 -2.33 28.70
CA TRP A 290 -6.61 -3.26 29.82
C TRP A 290 -6.56 -2.41 31.10
N PRO A 291 -7.46 -2.61 32.09
CA PRO A 291 -7.36 -1.89 33.35
C PRO A 291 -6.10 -2.37 34.07
N THR A 292 -5.02 -1.59 33.98
CA THR A 292 -3.85 -1.76 34.83
C THR A 292 -4.29 -1.40 36.24
N VAL A 293 -4.57 -2.41 37.07
CA VAL A 293 -4.78 -2.22 38.51
C VAL A 293 -3.48 -1.66 39.07
N ILE A 294 -3.41 -0.35 39.23
CA ILE A 294 -2.35 0.32 39.98
C ILE A 294 -2.61 -0.02 41.45
N LYS A 295 -2.01 -1.11 41.91
CA LYS A 295 -1.98 -1.45 43.33
C LYS A 295 -1.01 -0.48 44.00
N ALA A 296 -1.54 0.61 44.53
CA ALA A 296 -0.78 1.55 45.36
C ALA A 296 -0.31 0.82 46.62
N GLY A 297 0.94 0.34 46.61
CA GLY A 297 1.64 -0.11 47.80
C GLY A 297 2.20 1.10 48.54
N ALA A 298 1.35 1.81 49.28
CA ALA A 298 1.83 2.73 50.29
C ALA A 298 2.33 1.89 51.47
N GLY A 299 3.66 1.82 51.61
CA GLY A 299 4.32 1.24 52.77
C GLY A 299 3.94 2.00 54.04
N TYR A 300 3.84 1.25 55.13
CA TYR A 300 3.59 1.76 56.48
C TYR A 300 4.79 2.59 56.94
N ASP A 301 4.59 3.89 57.14
CA ASP A 301 5.38 4.67 58.10
C ASP A 301 4.50 4.87 59.35
N GLU A 302 4.74 4.04 60.36
CA GLU A 302 4.24 4.28 61.72
C GLU A 302 5.09 5.36 62.38
N LEU A 303 4.47 6.49 62.73
CA LEU A 303 4.91 7.38 63.80
C LEU A 303 3.68 7.90 64.58
N PRO A 304 3.84 8.25 65.88
CA PRO A 304 2.97 7.79 66.96
C PRO A 304 1.71 8.63 67.23
N ARG A 305 0.75 7.99 67.91
CA ARG A 305 -0.53 8.53 68.38
C ARG A 305 -0.38 9.51 69.55
N GLU A 306 -0.97 10.70 69.43
CA GLU A 306 -1.54 11.50 70.54
C GLU A 306 -2.79 12.23 69.99
N GLN A 307 -3.99 11.73 70.34
CA GLN A 307 -4.99 12.28 71.29
C GLN A 307 -5.85 13.47 70.77
N ASP A 308 -7.06 13.09 70.34
CA ASP A 308 -8.41 13.70 70.46
C ASP A 308 -8.61 15.23 70.53
N ASP A 309 -9.34 15.80 69.56
CA ASP A 309 -10.62 16.50 69.80
C ASP A 309 -11.44 16.74 68.48
N PRO A 310 -12.78 16.86 68.53
CA PRO A 310 -13.69 16.81 67.38
C PRO A 310 -14.20 18.20 66.92
N SER A 311 -14.34 18.42 65.61
CA SER A 311 -15.25 19.44 64.99
C SER A 311 -15.02 19.43 63.46
N ASP A 312 -15.94 18.88 62.66
CA ASP A 312 -16.96 19.61 61.87
C ASP A 312 -16.57 19.75 60.38
N GLY A 313 -17.58 19.56 59.53
CA GLY A 313 -17.61 20.06 58.16
C GLY A 313 -17.05 19.17 57.05
N GLY A 314 -17.92 18.69 56.14
CA GLY A 314 -17.46 18.40 54.78
C GLY A 314 -18.20 17.29 54.02
N ARG A 315 -19.46 17.55 53.67
CA ARG A 315 -20.25 16.77 52.70
C ARG A 315 -19.65 16.87 51.29
N ALA A 316 -19.28 15.75 50.68
CA ALA A 316 -19.23 15.59 49.22
C ALA A 316 -19.35 14.10 48.82
N SER A 317 -20.58 13.69 48.49
CA SER A 317 -20.85 12.44 47.79
C SER A 317 -20.50 12.62 46.30
N ILE A 318 -19.45 11.97 45.83
CA ILE A 318 -19.17 11.83 44.40
C ILE A 318 -19.87 10.55 43.95
N TYR A 319 -20.89 10.71 43.10
CA TYR A 319 -21.42 9.62 42.30
C TYR A 319 -20.46 9.40 41.14
N ASP A 320 -19.77 8.26 41.12
CA ASP A 320 -19.05 7.77 39.95
C ASP A 320 -20.08 7.22 38.95
N ASP A 321 -20.40 8.00 37.93
CA ASP A 321 -21.04 7.52 36.70
C ASP A 321 -19.97 7.49 35.59
N ALA A 322 -19.25 6.37 35.51
CA ALA A 322 -18.30 6.11 34.45
C ALA A 322 -19.05 5.66 33.19
N SER A 323 -19.62 6.62 32.46
CA SER A 323 -19.96 6.40 31.05
C SER A 323 -18.66 6.25 30.25
N ALA A 324 -18.35 5.01 29.87
CA ALA A 324 -17.21 4.70 29.01
C ALA A 324 -17.41 5.38 27.65
N THR A 325 -16.67 6.46 27.41
CA THR A 325 -16.55 7.06 26.08
C THR A 325 -15.60 6.21 25.25
N ASP A 326 -16.14 5.66 24.17
CA ASP A 326 -15.46 4.82 23.19
C ASP A 326 -14.51 5.69 22.34
N ASP A 327 -13.23 5.83 22.76
CA ASP A 327 -12.27 6.81 22.20
C ASP A 327 -11.51 6.30 20.96
N GLY A 328 -12.23 5.88 19.92
CA GLY A 328 -11.62 5.49 18.64
C GLY A 328 -10.79 6.61 17.99
N SER A 329 -9.55 6.30 17.58
CA SER A 329 -8.64 7.23 16.89
C SER A 329 -8.50 6.88 15.41
N VAL A 330 -8.29 7.88 14.54
CA VAL A 330 -8.04 7.66 13.10
C VAL A 330 -6.55 7.73 12.83
N GLU A 331 -6.01 6.68 12.21
CA GLU A 331 -4.64 6.68 11.72
C GLU A 331 -4.59 6.88 10.20
N GLN A 332 -3.70 7.75 9.78
CA GLN A 332 -3.19 7.80 8.43
C GLN A 332 -1.88 7.02 8.42
N ILE A 333 -1.69 6.14 7.44
CA ILE A 333 -0.40 5.45 7.29
C ILE A 333 0.71 6.49 7.06
N PRO A 334 1.81 6.42 7.83
CA PRO A 334 2.77 7.50 7.90
C PRO A 334 3.39 7.83 6.54
N VAL A 335 3.23 9.09 6.15
CA VAL A 335 4.06 9.75 5.14
C VAL A 335 5.14 10.45 5.94
N GLN A 336 6.43 10.14 5.69
CA GLN A 336 7.52 10.79 6.43
C GLN A 336 7.34 12.32 6.44
N LYS A 337 7.24 12.91 7.63
CA LYS A 337 7.55 14.33 7.81
C LYS A 337 9.06 14.45 7.65
N VAL A 338 9.52 14.99 6.53
CA VAL A 338 10.91 15.43 6.39
C VAL A 338 11.13 16.55 7.41
N ILE A 339 11.72 16.21 8.55
CA ILE A 339 12.27 17.20 9.46
C ILE A 339 13.56 17.67 8.79
N LEU A 340 13.48 18.81 8.09
CA LEU A 340 14.67 19.58 7.76
C LEU A 340 15.28 20.04 9.09
N SER A 341 16.28 19.31 9.59
CA SER A 341 17.16 19.89 10.60
C SER A 341 17.89 21.03 9.91
N ARG A 342 17.57 22.26 10.30
CA ARG A 342 18.42 23.41 9.98
C ARG A 342 19.83 23.09 10.46
N CYS A 343 20.78 23.00 9.53
CA CYS A 343 22.17 23.24 9.86
C CYS A 343 22.26 24.65 10.43
N MET A 344 22.73 24.78 11.67
CA MET A 344 23.46 25.96 12.13
C MET A 344 24.93 25.72 11.86
#